data_AF-A0A0C3BFV6-F1
#
_entry.id   AF-A0A0C3BFV6-F1
#
_cell.length_a   1.000
_cell.length_b   1.000
_cell.length_c   1.000
_cell.angle_alpha   90.00
_cell.angle_beta   90.00
_cell.angle_gamma   90.00
#
_symmetry.space_group_name_H-M   'P 1'
#
loop_
_entity.id
_entity.type
_entity.pdbx_description
1 polymer ?
#
loop_
_entity_poly.entity_id
_entity_poly.type
_entity_poly.pdbx_seq_one_letter_code
_entity_poly.pdbx_strand_id
1 'polypeptide(L)'
;MEEDITGAHSPEQILGYFGHLKINNPDLYAMINQDAKELSRIFDVLSTDAQEVYVEGIRKYVCVQCGRIHDRKQRANDCRYSDLKLKPYLCQGACGLDSCDRSYVSKQLLNRHCENDQVKMCGRCNKYQSKQNYARHVGSCQG
;
A
#
# COMPACT_ATOMS: atom_id res chain seq x y z
N MET A 1 32.23 -8.94 -10.94
CA MET A 1 31.49 -8.88 -12.21
C MET A 1 30.03 -8.86 -11.85
N GLU A 2 29.50 -7.66 -11.62
CA GLU A 2 28.06 -7.44 -11.60
C GLU A 2 27.67 -7.23 -13.06
N GLU A 3 26.81 -8.09 -13.59
CA GLU A 3 26.25 -7.89 -14.92
C GLU A 3 25.28 -6.72 -14.86
N ASP A 4 25.64 -5.64 -15.53
CA ASP A 4 24.85 -4.43 -15.73
C ASP A 4 23.66 -4.76 -16.65
N ILE A 5 22.50 -5.06 -16.06
CA ILE A 5 21.23 -5.28 -16.79
C ILE A 5 20.61 -3.90 -17.13
N THR A 6 21.37 -3.03 -17.77
CA THR A 6 20.86 -1.77 -18.33
C THR A 6 20.95 -1.76 -19.86
N GLY A 7 20.56 -2.88 -20.49
CA GLY A 7 20.23 -2.89 -21.91
C GLY A 7 18.93 -2.13 -22.16
N ALA A 8 18.99 -0.79 -22.19
CA ALA A 8 17.84 0.03 -22.56
C ALA A 8 17.48 -0.22 -24.03
N HIS A 9 16.46 -1.05 -24.26
CA HIS A 9 15.91 -1.27 -25.60
C HIS A 9 15.13 -0.04 -26.06
N SER A 10 15.28 0.33 -27.33
CA SER A 10 14.49 1.41 -27.91
C SER A 10 13.00 1.03 -27.94
N PRO A 11 12.07 2.01 -27.93
CA PRO A 11 10.64 1.72 -28.07
C PRO A 11 10.32 0.85 -29.29
N GLU A 12 11.02 1.06 -30.40
CA GLU A 12 10.86 0.29 -31.63
C GLU A 12 11.31 -1.18 -31.46
N GLN A 13 12.40 -1.41 -30.72
CA GLN A 13 12.88 -2.76 -30.43
C GLN A 13 11.89 -3.53 -29.55
N ILE A 14 11.31 -2.86 -28.54
CA ILE A 14 10.30 -3.45 -27.65
C ILE A 14 9.02 -3.79 -28.44
N LEU A 15 8.55 -2.85 -29.27
CA LEU A 15 7.37 -3.08 -30.13
C LEU A 15 7.62 -4.22 -31.13
N GLY A 16 8.82 -4.30 -31.71
CA GLY A 16 9.23 -5.39 -32.58
C GLY A 16 9.21 -6.75 -31.88
N TYR A 17 9.74 -6.83 -30.65
CA TYR A 17 9.68 -8.03 -29.83
C TYR A 17 8.25 -8.49 -29.56
N PHE A 18 7.36 -7.59 -29.13
CA PHE A 18 5.96 -7.93 -28.89
C PHE A 18 5.22 -8.35 -30.17
N GLY A 19 5.58 -7.76 -31.32
CA GLY A 19 5.08 -8.18 -32.63
C GLY A 19 5.48 -9.62 -32.96
N HIS A 20 6.74 -9.98 -32.74
CA HIS A 20 7.22 -11.35 -32.91
C HIS A 20 6.57 -12.33 -31.92
N LEU A 21 6.43 -11.93 -30.65
CA LEU A 21 5.81 -12.73 -29.60
C LEU A 21 4.34 -13.05 -29.94
N LYS A 22 3.60 -12.06 -30.44
CA LYS A 22 2.20 -12.23 -30.85
C LYS A 22 2.01 -13.32 -31.91
N ILE A 23 2.96 -13.46 -32.82
CA ILE A 23 2.90 -14.46 -33.91
C ILE A 23 3.33 -15.84 -33.41
N ASN A 24 4.45 -15.91 -32.69
CA ASN A 24 5.10 -17.18 -32.35
C ASN A 24 4.60 -17.80 -31.03
N ASN A 25 4.02 -17.00 -30.15
CA ASN A 25 3.47 -17.44 -28.87
C ASN A 25 2.26 -16.57 -28.47
N PRO A 26 1.12 -16.75 -29.16
CA PRO A 26 -0.06 -15.90 -28.98
C PRO A 26 -0.65 -15.99 -27.56
N ASP A 27 -0.54 -17.13 -26.89
CA ASP A 27 -1.03 -17.32 -25.53
C ASP A 27 -0.25 -16.46 -24.53
N LEU A 28 1.09 -16.49 -24.61
CA LEU A 28 1.93 -15.65 -23.77
C LEU A 28 1.71 -14.16 -24.06
N TYR A 29 1.55 -13.78 -25.33
CA TYR A 29 1.19 -12.42 -25.71
C TYR A 29 -0.16 -11.99 -25.10
N ALA A 30 -1.17 -12.86 -25.15
CA ALA A 30 -2.48 -12.58 -24.59
C ALA A 30 -2.43 -12.38 -23.06
N MET A 31 -1.68 -13.22 -22.35
CA MET A 31 -1.46 -13.09 -20.90
C MET A 31 -0.82 -11.76 -20.55
N ILE A 32 0.32 -11.41 -21.17
CA ILE A 32 1.02 -10.16 -20.88
C ILE A 32 0.15 -8.94 -21.21
N ASN A 33 -0.58 -9.00 -22.33
CA ASN A 33 -1.48 -7.92 -22.71
C ASN A 33 -2.66 -7.79 -21.73
N GLN A 34 -3.15 -8.89 -21.17
CA GLN A 34 -4.18 -8.86 -20.14
C GLN A 34 -3.62 -8.25 -18.84
N ASP A 35 -2.46 -8.69 -18.38
CA ASP A 35 -1.81 -8.14 -17.19
C ASP A 35 -1.53 -6.65 -17.34
N ALA A 36 -1.08 -6.20 -18.53
CA ALA A 36 -0.88 -4.79 -18.83
C ALA A 36 -2.19 -3.99 -18.73
N LYS A 37 -3.32 -4.54 -19.19
CA LYS A 37 -4.64 -3.90 -19.06
C LYS A 37 -5.10 -3.84 -17.61
N GLU A 38 -4.92 -4.92 -16.85
CA GLU A 38 -5.27 -4.93 -15.42
C GLU A 38 -4.44 -3.92 -14.64
N LEU A 39 -3.13 -3.83 -14.91
CA LEU A 39 -2.26 -2.83 -14.30
C LEU A 39 -2.66 -1.40 -14.70
N SER A 40 -3.00 -1.17 -15.96
CA SER A 40 -3.53 0.13 -16.41
C SER A 40 -4.79 0.51 -15.64
N ARG A 41 -5.73 -0.42 -15.49
CA ARG A 41 -6.97 -0.19 -14.73
C ARG A 41 -6.69 0.12 -13.26
N ILE A 42 -5.80 -0.64 -12.62
CA ILE A 42 -5.38 -0.38 -11.23
C ILE A 42 -4.77 1.01 -11.12
N PHE A 43 -3.88 1.38 -12.05
CA PHE A 43 -3.25 2.68 -12.07
C PHE A 43 -4.26 3.82 -12.23
N ASP A 44 -5.26 3.67 -13.09
CA ASP A 44 -6.33 4.66 -13.28
C ASP A 44 -7.12 4.87 -11.99
N VAL A 45 -7.51 3.78 -11.32
CA VAL A 45 -8.22 3.82 -10.02
C VAL A 45 -7.36 4.53 -8.97
N LEU A 46 -6.06 4.22 -8.91
CA LEU A 46 -5.12 4.79 -7.95
C LEU A 46 -4.72 6.25 -8.24
N SER A 47 -4.84 6.69 -9.48
CA SER A 47 -4.51 8.06 -9.89
C SER A 47 -5.73 8.98 -9.87
N THR A 48 -6.94 8.42 -10.00
CA THR A 48 -8.19 9.20 -9.99
C THR A 48 -8.59 9.58 -8.57
N ASP A 49 -8.77 10.88 -8.35
CA ASP A 49 -9.25 11.40 -7.07
C ASP A 49 -10.76 11.21 -6.90
N ALA A 50 -11.21 11.02 -5.65
CA ALA A 50 -12.64 10.91 -5.34
C ALA A 50 -13.42 12.15 -5.78
N GLN A 51 -14.52 11.91 -6.48
CA GLN A 51 -15.42 12.94 -6.95
C GLN A 51 -16.24 13.52 -5.78
N GLU A 52 -16.39 14.83 -5.77
CA GLU A 52 -17.28 15.54 -4.86
C GLU A 52 -18.74 15.48 -5.35
N VAL A 53 -19.66 15.19 -4.43
CA VAL A 53 -21.10 15.16 -4.67
C VAL A 53 -21.84 15.83 -3.52
N TYR A 54 -23.07 16.28 -3.75
CA TYR A 54 -23.94 16.85 -2.72
C TYR A 54 -25.12 15.92 -2.46
N VAL A 55 -25.24 15.43 -1.23
CA VAL A 55 -26.35 14.60 -0.76
C VAL A 55 -27.12 15.42 0.26
N GLU A 56 -28.37 15.76 -0.04
CA GLU A 56 -29.22 16.61 0.83
C GLU A 56 -28.56 17.96 1.17
N GLY A 57 -27.85 18.55 0.20
CA GLY A 57 -27.11 19.80 0.38
C GLY A 57 -25.81 19.66 1.17
N ILE A 58 -25.46 18.46 1.64
CA ILE A 58 -24.21 18.19 2.35
C ILE A 58 -23.16 17.69 1.36
N ARG A 59 -22.01 18.35 1.36
CA ARG A 59 -20.83 17.93 0.60
C ARG A 59 -20.34 16.55 1.05
N LYS A 60 -20.20 15.62 0.11
CA LYS A 60 -19.73 14.24 0.27
C LYS A 60 -18.77 13.85 -0.86
N TYR A 61 -18.18 12.66 -0.77
CA TYR A 61 -17.20 12.16 -1.74
C TYR A 61 -17.47 10.71 -2.11
N VAL A 62 -17.29 10.36 -3.38
CA VAL A 62 -17.61 9.03 -3.91
C VAL A 62 -16.32 8.26 -4.20
N CYS A 63 -16.23 7.02 -3.73
CA CYS A 63 -15.14 6.12 -4.10
C CYS A 63 -15.21 5.82 -5.61
N VAL A 64 -14.10 6.05 -6.33
CA VAL A 64 -14.02 5.83 -7.78
C VAL A 64 -14.22 4.36 -8.18
N GLN A 65 -13.93 3.42 -7.29
CA GLN A 65 -14.00 1.98 -7.59
C GLN A 65 -15.37 1.37 -7.26
N CYS A 66 -15.90 1.61 -6.05
CA CYS A 66 -17.13 0.97 -5.59
C CYS A 66 -18.36 1.90 -5.53
N GLY A 67 -18.21 3.19 -5.81
CA GLY A 67 -19.31 4.15 -5.77
C GLY A 67 -19.83 4.50 -4.37
N ARG A 68 -19.19 4.00 -3.30
CA ARG A 68 -19.61 4.29 -1.93
C ARG A 68 -19.37 5.75 -1.56
N ILE A 69 -20.34 6.34 -0.85
CA ILE A 69 -20.30 7.73 -0.39
C ILE A 69 -19.63 7.82 0.98
N HIS A 70 -18.71 8.76 1.12
CA HIS A 70 -18.00 9.08 2.35
C HIS A 70 -18.15 10.55 2.73
N ASP A 71 -18.04 10.83 4.03
CA ASP A 71 -18.07 12.18 4.59
C ASP A 71 -16.79 13.00 4.31
N ARG A 72 -15.68 12.33 3.96
CA ARG A 72 -14.37 12.95 3.75
C ARG A 72 -13.69 12.42 2.50
N LYS A 73 -13.05 13.31 1.73
CA LYS A 73 -12.31 12.97 0.51
C LYS A 73 -11.28 11.87 0.75
N GLN A 74 -10.47 12.02 1.81
CA GLN A 74 -9.44 11.04 2.16
C GLN A 74 -10.03 9.64 2.40
N ARG A 75 -11.21 9.52 3.01
CA ARG A 75 -11.85 8.21 3.26
C ARG A 75 -12.35 7.56 1.98
N ALA A 76 -12.90 8.36 1.05
CA ALA A 76 -13.28 7.88 -0.28
C ALA A 76 -12.04 7.43 -1.09
N ASN A 77 -10.96 8.21 -1.05
CA ASN A 77 -9.68 7.86 -1.67
C ASN A 77 -9.09 6.58 -1.08
N ASP A 78 -9.03 6.45 0.26
CA ASP A 78 -8.48 5.27 0.92
C ASP A 78 -9.34 4.02 0.71
N CYS A 79 -10.64 4.16 0.46
CA CYS A 79 -11.56 3.05 0.21
C CYS A 79 -11.09 2.18 -0.96
N ARG A 80 -10.56 2.79 -2.02
CA ARG A 80 -10.09 2.07 -3.22
C ARG A 80 -8.97 1.08 -2.89
N TYR A 81 -8.14 1.36 -1.88
CA TYR A 81 -7.10 0.42 -1.45
C TYR A 81 -7.72 -0.85 -0.86
N SER A 82 -8.81 -0.73 -0.10
CA SER A 82 -9.55 -1.90 0.40
C SER A 82 -10.24 -2.69 -0.71
N ASP A 83 -10.79 -2.00 -1.71
CA ASP A 83 -11.43 -2.62 -2.86
C ASP A 83 -10.42 -3.41 -3.71
N LEU A 84 -9.21 -2.85 -3.89
CA LEU A 84 -8.09 -3.47 -4.60
C LEU A 84 -7.24 -4.43 -3.74
N LYS A 85 -7.58 -4.63 -2.46
CA LYS A 85 -6.81 -5.43 -1.49
C LYS A 85 -5.36 -4.94 -1.30
N LEU A 86 -5.11 -3.67 -1.52
CA LEU A 86 -3.82 -3.01 -1.33
C LEU A 86 -3.70 -2.43 0.08
N LYS A 87 -2.47 -2.43 0.61
CA LYS A 87 -2.12 -1.85 1.91
C LYS A 87 -0.85 -1.01 1.78
N PRO A 88 -0.95 0.19 1.19
CA PRO A 88 0.23 0.98 0.84
C PRO A 88 0.94 1.60 2.06
N TYR A 89 0.30 1.63 3.23
CA TYR A 89 0.86 2.27 4.43
C TYR A 89 1.54 1.24 5.32
N LEU A 90 2.86 1.18 5.23
CA LEU A 90 3.70 0.24 5.97
C LEU A 90 4.12 0.83 7.33
N CYS A 91 4.17 0.00 8.36
CA CYS A 91 4.66 0.39 9.69
C CYS A 91 6.17 0.65 9.68
N GLN A 92 6.96 -0.25 9.07
CA GLN A 92 8.42 -0.14 8.98
C GLN A 92 9.08 0.21 10.33
N GLY A 93 8.60 -0.43 11.40
CA GLY A 93 9.09 -0.21 12.75
C GLY A 93 8.64 1.07 13.46
N ALA A 94 7.78 1.89 12.85
CA ALA A 94 7.24 3.11 13.48
C ALA A 94 6.44 2.85 14.78
N CYS A 95 6.00 1.62 15.04
CA CYS A 95 5.39 1.22 16.32
C CYS A 95 6.42 0.91 17.43
N GLY A 96 7.72 1.03 17.16
CA GLY A 96 8.81 0.76 18.10
C GLY A 96 9.26 -0.70 18.14
N LEU A 97 8.82 -1.52 17.17
CA LEU A 97 9.36 -2.85 16.89
C LEU A 97 9.97 -2.85 15.49
N ASP A 98 11.30 -2.85 15.39
CA ASP A 98 12.02 -2.71 14.11
C ASP A 98 11.63 -3.80 13.08
N SER A 99 11.25 -4.98 13.55
CA SER A 99 10.78 -6.09 12.71
C SER A 99 9.30 -5.99 12.30
N CYS A 100 8.63 -4.85 12.51
CA CYS A 100 7.21 -4.71 12.20
C CYS A 100 6.97 -4.46 10.70
N ASP A 101 6.42 -5.48 10.04
CA ASP A 101 6.05 -5.52 8.63
C ASP A 101 4.56 -5.23 8.36
N ARG A 102 3.80 -4.86 9.41
CA ARG A 102 2.36 -4.60 9.29
C ARG A 102 2.10 -3.47 8.30
N SER A 103 1.06 -3.66 7.50
CA SER A 103 0.60 -2.68 6.51
C SER A 103 -0.91 -2.42 6.60
N TYR A 104 -1.32 -1.23 6.16
CA TYR A 104 -2.67 -0.70 6.34
C TYR A 104 -3.22 -0.05 5.08
N VAL A 105 -4.55 -0.02 4.98
CA VAL A 105 -5.29 0.59 3.86
C VAL A 105 -5.43 2.11 3.97
N SER A 106 -5.18 2.69 5.15
CA SER A 106 -5.19 4.14 5.38
C SER A 106 -4.11 4.57 6.37
N LYS A 107 -3.64 5.81 6.24
CA LYS A 107 -2.74 6.43 7.22
C LYS A 107 -3.35 6.46 8.63
N GLN A 108 -4.66 6.63 8.74
CA GLN A 108 -5.34 6.66 10.03
C GLN A 108 -5.21 5.33 10.78
N LEU A 109 -5.32 4.20 10.08
CA LEU A 109 -5.15 2.89 10.68
C LEU A 109 -3.70 2.63 11.09
N LEU A 110 -2.74 3.03 10.25
CA LEU A 110 -1.31 2.98 10.59
C LEU A 110 -1.02 3.80 11.84
N ASN A 111 -1.46 5.06 11.90
CA ASN A 111 -1.24 5.93 13.05
C ASN A 111 -1.84 5.33 14.32
N ARG A 112 -3.06 4.79 14.25
CA ARG A 112 -3.69 4.13 15.40
C ARG A 112 -2.87 2.94 15.90
N HIS A 113 -2.33 2.12 15.01
CA HIS A 113 -1.41 1.06 15.38
C HIS A 113 -0.15 1.63 16.05
N CYS A 114 0.46 2.63 15.43
CA CYS A 114 1.66 3.29 15.93
C CYS A 114 1.44 4.14 17.17
N GLU A 115 0.20 4.39 17.63
CA GLU A 115 -0.11 5.12 18.86
C GLU A 115 -0.51 4.16 20.00
N ASN A 116 -1.36 3.19 19.68
CA ASN A 116 -1.96 2.28 20.67
C ASN A 116 -1.11 1.04 20.94
N ASP A 117 -0.48 0.49 19.90
CA ASP A 117 0.34 -0.72 19.99
C ASP A 117 1.83 -0.38 20.11
N GLN A 118 2.16 0.85 20.55
CA GLN A 118 3.56 1.25 20.74
C GLN A 118 4.25 0.31 21.72
N VAL A 119 5.38 -0.22 21.29
CA VAL A 119 6.29 -0.96 22.14
C VAL A 119 7.61 -0.22 22.25
N LYS A 120 8.33 -0.45 23.36
CA LYS A 120 9.68 0.07 23.59
C LYS A 120 10.55 -1.05 24.10
N MET A 121 11.80 -1.09 23.63
CA MET A 121 12.80 -2.01 24.14
C MET A 121 13.29 -1.56 25.53
N CYS A 122 13.35 -2.49 26.48
CA CYS A 122 13.97 -2.25 27.77
C CYS A 122 15.51 -2.28 27.62
N GLY A 123 16.20 -1.20 28.00
CA GLY A 123 17.66 -1.16 27.91
C GLY A 123 18.40 -2.07 28.91
N ARG A 124 17.70 -2.74 29.84
CA ARG A 124 18.31 -3.67 30.81
C ARG A 124 18.27 -5.12 30.35
N CYS A 125 17.09 -5.59 29.91
CA CYS A 125 16.87 -6.99 29.52
C CYS A 125 16.56 -7.19 28.03
N ASN A 126 16.60 -6.12 27.23
CA ASN A 126 16.30 -6.11 25.78
C ASN A 126 14.92 -6.64 25.39
N LYS A 127 13.98 -6.79 26.33
CA LYS A 127 12.60 -7.18 26.04
C LYS A 127 11.78 -5.98 25.61
N TYR A 128 10.96 -6.15 24.57
CA TYR A 128 9.95 -5.17 24.18
C TYR A 128 8.78 -5.19 25.15
N GLN A 129 8.31 -4.01 25.54
CA GLN A 129 7.13 -3.84 26.39
C GLN A 129 6.20 -2.82 25.77
N SER A 130 4.89 -3.05 25.91
CA SER A 130 3.90 -2.05 25.50
C SER A 130 4.13 -0.75 26.28
N LYS A 131 3.79 0.37 25.66
CA LYS A 131 3.85 1.69 26.27
C LYS A 131 3.17 1.75 27.64
N GLN A 132 2.03 1.07 27.79
CA GLN A 132 1.26 1.01 29.03
C GLN A 132 1.97 0.22 30.14
N ASN A 133 2.79 -0.77 29.79
CA ASN A 133 3.46 -1.65 30.74
C ASN A 133 4.93 -1.27 31.00
N TYR A 134 5.51 -0.39 30.18
CA TYR A 134 6.94 -0.08 30.22
C TYR A 134 7.41 0.42 31.60
N ALA A 135 6.70 1.37 32.19
CA ALA A 135 7.06 1.95 33.50
C ALA A 135 7.07 0.89 34.62
N ARG A 136 6.09 -0.01 34.63
CA ARG A 136 6.02 -1.11 35.59
C ARG A 136 7.15 -2.10 35.38
N HIS A 137 7.39 -2.48 34.13
CA HIS A 137 8.46 -3.39 33.77
C HIS A 137 9.83 -2.87 34.21
N VAL A 138 10.19 -1.61 33.93
CA VAL A 138 11.51 -1.07 34.32
C VAL A 138 11.69 -0.96 35.83
N GLY A 139 10.60 -0.82 36.60
CA GLY A 139 10.64 -0.84 38.06
C GLY A 139 11.02 -2.20 38.64
N SER A 140 10.64 -3.30 37.98
CA SER A 140 10.91 -4.68 38.43
C SER A 140 11.95 -5.42 37.59
N CYS A 141 12.48 -4.80 36.52
CA CYS A 141 13.42 -5.43 35.61
C CYS A 141 14.83 -5.52 36.23
N GLN A 142 15.17 -6.74 36.63
CA GLN A 142 16.52 -7.21 36.94
C GLN A 142 17.05 -7.77 35.62
N GLY A 143 18.14 -7.17 35.08
CA GLY A 143 18.69 -7.48 33.75
C GLY A 143 19.01 -8.96 33.56
#